data_AF-A0A9D5YM05-F1
#
_entry.id   AF-A0A9D5YM05-F1
#
_cell.length_a   1.000
_cell.length_b   1.000
_cell.length_c   1.000
_cell.angle_alpha   90.00
_cell.angle_beta   90.00
_cell.angle_gamma   90.00
#
_symmetry.space_group_name_H-M   'P 1'
#
loop_
_entity.id
_entity.type
_entity.pdbx_description
1 polymer ?
#
loop_
_entity_poly.entity_id
_entity_poly.type
_entity_poly.pdbx_seq_one_letter_code
_entity_poly.pdbx_strand_id
1 'polypeptide(L)'
;MRVLVFFDLPTETLENRREYRKFHKLLIKNGFLMLQESVYCRMLLNQSAGKAVLDVIRKNRPSAGIVQVMTVTEKQFAAMEYITGEHHSEVIDSDERLIVL
;
A
#
# COMPACT_ATOMS: atom_id res chain seq x y z
N MET A 1 -6.13 10.83 -4.44
CA MET A 1 -4.66 10.69 -4.59
C MET A 1 -4.26 9.43 -3.87
N ARG A 2 -3.23 8.74 -4.33
CA ARG A 2 -2.83 7.48 -3.73
C ARG A 2 -1.39 7.50 -3.29
N VAL A 3 -1.14 6.82 -2.19
CA VAL A 3 0.22 6.49 -1.75
C VAL A 3 0.43 5.02 -2.05
N LEU A 4 1.42 4.72 -2.89
CA LEU A 4 1.93 3.37 -3.12
C LEU A 4 3.10 3.11 -2.19
N VAL A 5 3.14 1.90 -1.65
CA VAL A 5 4.23 1.36 -0.84
C VAL A 5 4.76 0.14 -1.55
N PHE A 6 6.03 0.21 -1.93
CA PHE A 6 6.79 -0.89 -2.50
C PHE A 6 7.72 -1.41 -1.42
N PHE A 7 7.83 -2.72 -1.27
CA PHE A 7 8.83 -3.27 -0.36
C PHE A 7 9.45 -4.55 -0.88
N ASP A 8 10.72 -4.73 -0.53
CA ASP A 8 11.45 -5.97 -0.70
C ASP A 8 12.08 -6.30 0.65
N LEU A 9 11.50 -7.27 1.35
CA LEU A 9 11.92 -7.65 2.69
C LEU A 9 12.51 -9.06 2.64
N PRO A 10 13.61 -9.31 3.38
CA PRO A 10 14.21 -10.64 3.39
C PRO A 10 13.24 -11.65 4.02
N THR A 11 13.34 -12.92 3.61
CA THR A 11 12.45 -14.00 4.07
C THR A 11 13.17 -15.29 4.49
N GLU A 12 14.51 -15.27 4.54
CA GLU A 12 15.35 -16.44 4.82
C GLU A 12 15.20 -17.00 6.24
N THR A 13 15.22 -16.12 7.25
CA THR A 13 15.15 -16.53 8.66
C THR A 13 13.72 -16.50 9.22
N LEU A 14 13.53 -17.06 10.41
CA LEU A 14 12.23 -16.96 11.10
C LEU A 14 11.94 -15.52 11.53
N GLU A 15 12.96 -14.78 11.96
CA GLU A 15 12.88 -13.37 12.32
C GLU A 15 12.47 -12.52 11.11
N ASN A 16 13.10 -12.75 9.95
CA ASN A 16 12.79 -12.08 8.69
C ASN A 16 11.31 -12.25 8.31
N ARG A 17 10.80 -13.50 8.35
CA ARG A 17 9.39 -13.80 8.07
C ARG A 17 8.43 -13.20 9.10
N ARG A 18 8.84 -13.08 10.37
CA ARG A 18 8.04 -12.42 11.41
C ARG A 18 7.92 -10.91 11.14
N GLU A 19 9.02 -10.24 10.80
CA GLU A 19 9.00 -8.82 10.45
C GLU A 19 8.20 -8.56 9.17
N TYR A 20 8.31 -9.40 8.15
CA TYR A 20 7.45 -9.34 6.95
C TYR A 20 5.97 -9.35 7.34
N ARG A 21 5.53 -10.34 8.14
CA ARG A 21 4.12 -10.46 8.56
C ARG A 21 3.66 -9.26 9.40
N LYS A 22 4.55 -8.74 10.25
CA LYS A 22 4.27 -7.56 11.07
C LYS A 22 4.06 -6.32 10.20
N PHE A 23 4.91 -6.10 9.20
CA PHE A 23 4.79 -4.99 8.28
C PHE A 23 3.54 -5.12 7.38
N HIS A 24 3.29 -6.31 6.84
CA HIS A 24 2.06 -6.60 6.11
C HIS A 24 0.79 -6.30 6.93
N LYS A 25 0.74 -6.79 8.18
CA LYS A 25 -0.38 -6.54 9.09
C LYS A 25 -0.54 -5.06 9.44
N LEU A 26 0.58 -4.33 9.57
CA LEU A 26 0.56 -2.89 9.77
C LEU A 26 -0.10 -2.18 8.59
N LEU A 27 0.25 -2.53 7.35
CA LEU A 27 -0.34 -1.93 6.15
C LEU A 27 -1.85 -2.16 6.11
N ILE A 28 -2.30 -3.41 6.26
CA ILE A 28 -3.74 -3.73 6.27
C ILE A 28 -4.48 -2.99 7.39
N LYS A 29 -3.93 -2.98 8.61
CA LYS A 29 -4.54 -2.27 9.75
C LYS A 29 -4.66 -0.76 9.51
N ASN A 30 -3.78 -0.20 8.69
CA ASN A 30 -3.82 1.21 8.29
C ASN A 30 -4.60 1.44 6.99
N GLY A 31 -5.44 0.50 6.56
CA GLY A 31 -6.32 0.67 5.41
C GLY A 31 -5.59 0.73 4.07
N PHE A 32 -4.43 0.09 3.97
CA PHE A 32 -3.81 -0.16 2.68
C PHE A 32 -4.45 -1.38 2.02
N LEU A 33 -4.69 -1.25 0.72
CA LEU A 33 -5.13 -2.29 -0.19
C LEU A 33 -3.91 -2.93 -0.87
N MET A 34 -3.96 -4.24 -1.06
CA MET A 34 -2.92 -5.00 -1.72
C MET A 34 -3.13 -4.96 -3.24
N LEU A 35 -2.15 -4.44 -3.98
CA LEU A 35 -2.16 -4.45 -5.45
C LEU A 35 -1.42 -5.65 -6.00
N GLN A 36 -0.27 -5.96 -5.41
CA GLN A 36 0.58 -7.11 -5.71
C GLN A 36 1.23 -7.59 -4.41
N GLU A 37 1.97 -8.71 -4.44
CA GLU A 37 2.58 -9.31 -3.25
C GLU A 37 3.39 -8.31 -2.39
N SER A 38 4.18 -7.48 -3.07
CA SER A 38 5.08 -6.49 -2.47
C SER A 38 4.66 -5.03 -2.71
N VAL A 39 3.42 -4.81 -3.17
CA VAL A 39 2.92 -3.48 -3.54
C VAL A 39 1.56 -3.23 -2.94
N TYR A 40 1.47 -2.18 -2.13
CA TYR A 40 0.25 -1.75 -1.47
C TYR A 40 -0.10 -0.33 -1.87
N CYS A 41 -1.38 0.01 -1.90
CA CYS A 41 -1.83 1.38 -2.08
C CYS A 41 -2.84 1.81 -1.03
N ARG A 42 -2.93 3.11 -0.79
CA ARG A 42 -3.99 3.70 0.02
C ARG A 42 -4.48 4.98 -0.63
N MET A 43 -5.79 5.09 -0.78
CA MET A 43 -6.44 6.32 -1.21
C MET A 43 -6.46 7.35 -0.08
N LEU A 44 -6.13 8.59 -0.40
CA LEU A 44 -6.05 9.71 0.52
C LEU A 44 -6.74 10.95 -0.06
N LEU A 45 -7.43 11.67 0.82
CA LEU A 45 -8.22 12.85 0.49
C LEU A 45 -7.37 14.10 0.33
N ASN A 46 -6.25 14.21 1.04
CA ASN A 46 -5.39 15.40 1.03
C ASN A 46 -3.93 15.06 1.39
N GLN A 47 -3.03 16.02 1.13
CA GLN A 47 -1.60 15.85 1.39
C GLN A 47 -1.26 15.71 2.88
N SER A 48 -2.03 16.34 3.77
CA SER A 48 -1.81 16.24 5.22
C SER A 48 -2.01 14.80 5.72
N ALA A 49 -3.05 14.12 5.22
CA ALA A 49 -3.27 12.70 5.46
C ALA A 49 -2.11 11.86 4.89
N GLY A 50 -1.57 12.24 3.73
CA GLY A 50 -0.37 11.63 3.14
C GLY A 50 0.85 11.69 4.06
N LYS A 51 1.12 12.86 4.64
CA LYS A 51 2.23 13.03 5.61
C LYS A 51 2.04 12.15 6.85
N ALA A 52 0.82 12.10 7.41
CA ALA A 52 0.52 11.28 8.57
C ALA A 52 0.76 9.78 8.28
N VAL A 53 0.35 9.30 7.11
CA VAL A 53 0.56 7.90 6.68
C VAL A 53 2.05 7.59 6.50
N LEU A 54 2.81 8.50 5.88
CA LEU A 54 4.26 8.37 5.74
C LEU A 54 4.96 8.27 7.11
N ASP A 55 4.52 9.05 8.10
CA ASP A 55 5.09 9.01 9.44
C ASP A 55 4.78 7.69 10.16
N VAL A 56 3.60 7.11 9.94
CA VAL A 56 3.28 5.76 10.45
C VAL A 56 4.21 4.71 9.85
N ILE A 57 4.45 4.74 8.54
CA ILE A 57 5.37 3.81 7.87
C ILE A 57 6.79 3.99 8.41
N ARG A 58 7.28 5.23 8.52
CA ARG A 58 8.63 5.53 9.04
C ARG A 58 8.83 5.01 10.46
N LYS A 59 7.85 5.23 11.35
CA LYS A 59 7.90 4.79 12.75
C LYS A 59 7.89 3.26 12.91
N ASN A 60 7.30 2.56 11.94
CA ASN A 60 7.14 1.11 11.99
C ASN A 60 7.92 0.41 10.86
N ARG A 61 9.00 1.04 10.38
CA ARG A 61 9.83 0.45 9.31
C ARG A 61 10.45 -0.87 9.78
N PRO A 62 10.53 -1.88 8.90
CA PRO A 62 11.30 -3.09 9.18
C PRO A 62 12.77 -2.77 9.43
N SER A 63 13.47 -3.65 10.13
CA SER A 63 14.90 -3.50 10.45
C SER A 63 15.83 -3.77 9.26
N ALA A 64 15.35 -4.44 8.23
CA ALA A 64 16.10 -4.81 7.03
C ALA A 64 15.20 -4.79 5.79
N GLY A 65 15.82 -4.87 4.61
CA GLY A 65 15.13 -4.77 3.32
C GLY A 65 14.95 -3.33 2.84
N ILE A 66 14.18 -3.18 1.77
CA ILE A 66 13.89 -1.92 1.11
C ILE A 66 12.40 -1.62 1.27
N VAL A 67 12.08 -0.40 1.69
CA VAL A 67 10.70 0.13 1.69
C VAL A 67 10.73 1.48 1.00
N GLN A 68 9.98 1.61 -0.08
CA GLN A 68 9.86 2.80 -0.90
C GLN A 68 8.41 3.27 -0.94
N VAL A 69 8.20 4.58 -0.97
CA VAL A 69 6.87 5.17 -0.98
C VAL A 69 6.78 6.18 -2.12
N MET A 70 5.73 6.08 -2.93
CA MET A 70 5.45 6.97 -4.04
C MET A 70 4.03 7.52 -3.93
N THR A 71 3.88 8.84 -4.06
CA THR A 71 2.56 9.48 -4.11
C THR A 71 2.20 9.76 -5.56
N VAL A 72 1.02 9.30 -5.99
CA VAL A 72 0.47 9.56 -7.32
C VAL A 72 -0.90 10.23 -7.21
N THR A 73 -1.30 10.94 -8.25
CA THR A 73 -2.67 11.45 -8.36
C THR A 73 -3.64 10.30 -8.66
N GLU A 74 -4.93 10.50 -8.38
CA GLU A 74 -5.94 9.49 -8.70
C GLU A 74 -5.99 9.21 -10.20
N LYS A 75 -5.87 10.26 -11.02
CA LYS A 75 -5.83 10.16 -12.47
C LYS A 75 -4.66 9.31 -12.98
N GLN A 76 -3.48 9.47 -12.38
CA GLN A 76 -2.31 8.65 -12.73
C GLN A 76 -2.50 7.19 -12.32
N PHE A 77 -3.12 6.95 -11.16
CA PHE A 77 -3.40 5.60 -10.70
C PHE A 77 -4.43 4.90 -11.59
N ALA A 78 -5.53 5.58 -11.92
CA ALA A 78 -6.58 5.04 -12.80
C ALA A 78 -6.09 4.81 -14.24
N ALA A 79 -5.04 5.51 -14.68
CA ALA A 79 -4.39 5.30 -15.97
C ALA A 79 -3.38 4.13 -15.97
N MET A 80 -3.28 3.36 -14.88
CA MET A 80 -2.41 2.19 -14.82
C MET A 80 -2.89 1.14 -15.82
N GLU A 81 -1.99 0.71 -16.70
CA GLU A 81 -2.26 -0.33 -17.68
C GLU A 81 -1.87 -1.72 -17.14
N TYR A 82 -2.79 -2.67 -17.26
CA TYR A 82 -2.51 -4.07 -16.97
C TYR A 82 -2.00 -4.75 -18.25
N ILE A 83 -0.70 -5.02 -18.30
CA ILE A 83 -0.08 -5.72 -19.44
C ILE A 83 -0.46 -7.21 -19.44
N THR A 84 -0.72 -7.79 -18.25
CA THR A 84 -1.15 -9.18 -18.10
C THR A 84 -1.94 -9.36 -16.81
N GLY A 85 -2.99 -10.19 -16.85
CA GLY A 85 -3.89 -10.41 -15.73
C GLY A 85 -4.79 -9.21 -15.46
N GLU A 86 -5.59 -9.33 -14.40
CA GLU A 86 -6.53 -8.31 -13.95
C GLU A 86 -6.46 -8.21 -12.42
N HIS A 87 -6.74 -7.03 -11.88
CA HIS A 87 -6.90 -6.86 -10.44
C HIS A 87 -8.35 -7.13 -10.07
N HIS A 88 -8.56 -8.08 -9.16
CA HIS A 88 -9.86 -8.39 -8.58
C HIS A 88 -9.80 -8.15 -7.08
N SER A 89 -10.71 -7.32 -6.57
CA SER A 89 -10.79 -6.99 -5.16
C SER A 89 -12.25 -6.92 -4.74
N GLU A 90 -12.58 -7.54 -3.62
CA GLU A 90 -13.88 -7.39 -2.94
C GLU A 90 -13.99 -6.03 -2.20
N VAL A 91 -12.86 -5.35 -2.03
CA VAL A 91 -12.80 -4.02 -1.42
C VAL A 91 -12.99 -2.96 -2.50
N ILE A 92 -13.93 -2.05 -2.25
CA ILE A 92 -14.20 -0.91 -3.11
C ILE A 92 -12.97 0.00 -3.11
N ASP A 93 -12.42 0.21 -4.30
CA ASP A 93 -11.19 0.96 -4.53
C ASP A 93 -11.42 2.05 -5.58
N SER A 94 -12.59 2.69 -5.57
CA SER A 94 -12.95 3.83 -6.42
C SER A 94 -12.99 5.13 -5.61
N ASP A 95 -12.83 6.26 -6.30
CA ASP A 95 -12.99 7.60 -5.72
C ASP A 95 -14.43 8.15 -5.85
N GLU A 96 -15.38 7.26 -6.19
CA GLU A 96 -16.79 7.59 -6.29
C GLU A 96 -17.36 7.95 -4.92
N ARG A 97 -18.13 9.04 -4.88
CA ARG A 97 -18.70 9.54 -3.62
C ARG A 97 -19.96 8.80 -3.18
N LEU A 98 -20.63 8.12 -4.10
CA LEU A 98 -21.85 7.37 -3.86
C LEU A 98 -21.59 5.92 -4.18
N ILE A 99 -21.82 5.05 -3.21
CA ILE A 99 -21.72 3.61 -3.33
C ILE A 99 -23.11 3.04 -3.04
N VAL A 100 -23.58 2.15 -3.89
CA VAL A 100 -24.82 1.38 -3.67
C VAL A 100 -24.41 -0.09 -3.49
N LEU A 101 -24.86 -0.70 -2.39
CA LEU A 101 -24.56 -2.08 -2.01
C LEU A 101 -25.76 -2.98 -2.27
#